data_AF-A0A8D6U457-F1
#
_entry.id   AF-A0A8D6U457-F1
#
_cell.length_a   1.000
_cell.length_b   1.000
_cell.length_c   1.000
_cell.angle_alpha   90.00
_cell.angle_beta   90.00
_cell.angle_gamma   90.00
#
_symmetry.space_group_name_H-M   'P 1'
#
loop_
_entity.id
_entity.type
_entity.pdbx_description
1 polymer ?
#
loop_
_entity_poly.entity_id
_entity_poly.type
_entity_poly.pdbx_seq_one_letter_code
_entity_poly.pdbx_strand_id
1 'polypeptide(L)'
;MAGAYAAIYENPYDNRAKVTYVMSNMISEYGASALTHETTHLNDHIAYFGDYDRREGTDVEAYAQGLLQSPATQGHQGGYGALGLNMAFERENDGNQWYNTNPNKLNSREAIDRYMKGYNDTLMLLDSLEGEAVLSQGNQDLNNAWFKKVDKQLRGNSKNQYDQVRSLSDSEKAINLTSVDDLVDNNFMTNRGPGNGVYKPDDFSSAYVNVPMMSAIYGGNTSEGSPGAMSFKHNTFRLWGYYGYEKGFLGYATNKYKQEAKAASKDTLGDDFIISKISDGQFNLLEDFKKAYFKEVKDKSSHGLTTVAIDGTTISSYDGLLALFKAAVAKDAATIKTENKGNKSVSTSHTTKLKEAVYKKLLQETDSFTSSIFK
;
A
#
# COMPACT_ATOMS: atom_id res chain seq x y z
N MET A 1 8.65 19.61 15.45
CA MET A 1 10.04 19.87 14.99
C MET A 1 10.59 18.56 14.46
N ALA A 2 11.21 18.59 13.27
CA ALA A 2 11.76 17.40 12.63
C ALA A 2 12.95 16.83 13.42
N GLY A 3 13.12 15.51 13.39
CA GLY A 3 14.19 14.81 14.10
C GLY A 3 15.57 14.95 13.46
N ALA A 4 15.56 14.99 12.13
CA ALA A 4 16.67 15.22 11.22
C ALA A 4 16.15 16.03 10.02
N TYR A 5 17.05 16.47 9.13
CA TYR A 5 16.71 17.03 7.83
C TYR A 5 17.81 16.76 6.80
N ALA A 6 17.43 16.61 5.53
CA ALA A 6 18.32 16.63 4.38
C ALA A 6 18.48 18.05 3.82
N ALA A 7 19.71 18.43 3.47
CA ALA A 7 19.97 19.58 2.61
C ALA A 7 20.13 19.10 1.16
N ILE A 8 19.20 19.47 0.30
CA ILE A 8 19.19 19.18 -1.14
C ILE A 8 19.47 20.45 -1.95
N TYR A 9 20.07 20.29 -3.14
CA TYR A 9 20.46 21.38 -4.02
C TYR A 9 20.00 21.09 -5.45
N GLU A 10 19.93 22.12 -6.30
CA GLU A 10 19.56 21.95 -7.71
C GLU A 10 20.48 20.99 -8.46
N ASN A 11 21.78 21.02 -8.16
CA ASN A 11 22.71 19.99 -8.62
C ASN A 11 22.61 18.78 -7.65
N PRO A 12 22.12 17.62 -8.11
CA PRO A 12 21.96 16.45 -7.23
C PRO A 12 23.30 15.87 -6.76
N TYR A 13 24.41 16.21 -7.42
CA TYR A 13 25.77 15.82 -7.05
C TYR A 13 26.53 16.92 -6.27
N ASP A 14 25.84 17.92 -5.74
CA ASP A 14 26.46 18.97 -4.91
C ASP A 14 27.06 18.37 -3.63
N ASN A 15 28.36 18.60 -3.40
CA ASN A 15 29.08 18.02 -2.28
C ASN A 15 28.67 18.58 -0.90
N ARG A 16 27.82 19.61 -0.85
CA ARG A 16 27.24 20.14 0.38
C ARG A 16 26.00 19.35 0.82
N ALA A 17 25.46 18.48 -0.04
CA ALA A 17 24.31 17.63 0.29
C ALA A 17 24.64 16.76 1.52
N LYS A 18 23.77 16.81 2.52
CA LYS A 18 24.01 16.13 3.81
C LYS A 18 22.72 15.89 4.57
N VAL A 19 22.75 14.90 5.45
CA VAL A 19 21.74 14.69 6.50
C VAL A 19 22.25 15.27 7.81
N THR A 20 21.44 16.10 8.45
CA THR A 20 21.76 16.71 9.76
C THR A 20 20.75 16.27 10.81
N TYR A 21 21.23 15.72 11.92
CA TYR A 21 20.41 15.36 13.07
C TYR A 21 20.32 16.54 14.04
N VAL A 22 19.09 16.93 14.40
CA VAL A 22 18.85 18.09 15.28
C VAL A 22 18.22 17.71 16.62
N MET A 23 17.32 16.73 16.62
CA MET A 23 16.59 16.29 17.82
C MET A 23 16.60 14.78 18.01
N SER A 24 16.98 14.01 16.98
CA SER A 24 17.04 12.55 17.03
C SER A 24 18.44 12.03 17.25
N ASN A 25 18.57 10.98 18.05
CA ASN A 25 19.83 10.29 18.23
C ASN A 25 20.07 9.35 17.04
N MET A 26 21.08 9.65 16.22
CA MET A 26 21.43 8.89 15.00
C MET A 26 21.58 7.39 15.24
N ILE A 27 22.15 6.97 16.39
CA ILE A 27 22.40 5.55 16.69
C ILE A 27 21.18 4.80 17.23
N SER A 28 20.07 5.49 17.49
CA SER A 28 18.82 4.83 17.88
C SER A 28 18.13 4.17 16.69
N GLU A 29 17.25 3.19 16.92
CA GLU A 29 16.44 2.59 15.85
C GLU A 29 15.65 3.65 15.07
N TYR A 30 15.03 4.59 15.79
CA TYR A 30 14.35 5.72 15.16
C TYR A 30 15.32 6.64 14.41
N GLY A 31 16.54 6.85 14.92
CA GLY A 31 17.59 7.59 14.24
C GLY A 31 17.98 6.97 12.90
N ALA A 32 18.18 5.65 12.86
CA ALA A 32 18.44 4.93 11.62
C ALA A 32 17.24 4.99 10.64
N SER A 33 16.00 4.92 11.14
CA SER A 33 14.81 5.16 10.30
C SER A 33 14.78 6.57 9.73
N ALA A 34 15.05 7.59 10.55
CA ALA A 34 15.18 8.97 10.10
C ALA A 34 16.32 9.12 9.07
N LEU A 35 17.44 8.40 9.24
CA LEU A 35 18.50 8.37 8.23
C LEU A 35 17.95 7.93 6.87
N THR A 36 17.20 6.83 6.83
CA THR A 36 16.64 6.31 5.58
C THR A 36 15.59 7.24 4.97
N HIS A 37 14.86 7.99 5.80
CA HIS A 37 13.96 9.06 5.34
C HIS A 37 14.76 10.17 4.66
N GLU A 38 15.71 10.78 5.36
CA GLU A 38 16.46 11.92 4.84
C GLU A 38 17.36 11.54 3.66
N THR A 39 17.92 10.33 3.67
CA THR A 39 18.69 9.82 2.52
C THR A 39 17.81 9.47 1.33
N THR A 40 16.51 9.22 1.51
CA THR A 40 15.59 9.11 0.37
C THR A 40 15.53 10.42 -0.41
N HIS A 41 15.45 11.56 0.27
CA HIS A 41 15.44 12.90 -0.38
C HIS A 41 16.72 13.22 -1.17
N LEU A 42 17.82 12.54 -0.84
CA LEU A 42 19.07 12.60 -1.60
C LEU A 42 19.06 11.59 -2.75
N ASN A 43 18.76 10.32 -2.41
CA ASN A 43 18.92 9.17 -3.29
C ASN A 43 17.87 9.08 -4.39
N ASP A 44 16.70 9.70 -4.21
CA ASP A 44 15.69 9.78 -5.25
C ASP A 44 16.17 10.52 -6.52
N HIS A 45 17.17 11.40 -6.40
CA HIS A 45 17.81 12.06 -7.53
C HIS A 45 19.01 11.32 -8.12
N ILE A 46 19.75 10.55 -7.31
CA ILE A 46 21.07 10.03 -7.68
C ILE A 46 21.17 8.52 -7.81
N ALA A 47 20.20 7.77 -7.27
CA ALA A 47 20.31 6.31 -7.16
C ALA A 47 18.99 5.57 -7.38
N TYR A 48 17.92 5.99 -6.72
CA TYR A 48 16.68 5.22 -6.68
C TYR A 48 15.85 5.34 -7.96
N PHE A 49 15.89 6.44 -8.70
CA PHE A 49 14.96 6.67 -9.82
C PHE A 49 15.56 6.50 -11.20
N GLY A 50 16.79 6.00 -11.31
CA GLY A 50 17.41 5.71 -12.62
C GLY A 50 17.41 6.92 -13.55
N ASP A 51 17.73 8.10 -13.01
CA ASP A 51 17.78 9.40 -13.69
C ASP A 51 16.43 9.90 -14.25
N TYR A 52 15.30 9.27 -13.90
CA TYR A 52 13.98 9.71 -14.36
C TYR A 52 13.37 10.84 -13.53
N ASP A 53 13.94 11.19 -12.38
CA ASP A 53 13.38 12.17 -11.43
C ASP A 53 11.97 11.79 -10.91
N ARG A 54 11.49 12.50 -9.88
CA ARG A 54 10.20 12.29 -9.23
C ARG A 54 9.06 12.43 -10.23
N ARG A 55 8.05 11.56 -10.12
CA ARG A 55 6.79 11.71 -10.84
C ARG A 55 6.20 13.10 -10.65
N GLU A 56 5.79 13.72 -11.74
CA GLU A 56 5.22 15.07 -11.69
C GLU A 56 3.99 15.17 -10.79
N GLY A 57 3.84 16.30 -10.12
CA GLY A 57 2.76 16.53 -9.16
C GLY A 57 2.86 15.68 -7.88
N THR A 58 4.03 15.09 -7.60
CA THR A 58 4.35 14.37 -6.36
C THR A 58 5.69 14.89 -5.84
N ASP A 59 5.72 15.37 -4.60
CA ASP A 59 6.90 16.01 -4.01
C ASP A 59 7.63 15.05 -3.04
N VAL A 60 8.76 15.51 -2.49
CA VAL A 60 9.79 14.70 -1.81
C VAL A 60 9.22 13.81 -0.70
N GLU A 61 8.28 14.33 0.10
CA GLU A 61 7.77 13.64 1.28
C GLU A 61 6.87 12.45 0.96
N ALA A 62 6.29 12.40 -0.23
CA ALA A 62 5.51 11.24 -0.67
C ALA A 62 6.40 10.01 -0.94
N TYR A 63 7.70 10.19 -1.16
CA TYR A 63 8.65 9.11 -1.43
C TYR A 63 9.35 8.55 -0.19
N ALA A 64 9.49 9.36 0.86
CA ALA A 64 10.17 8.95 2.08
C ALA A 64 9.23 8.18 3.02
N GLN A 65 8.53 8.87 3.92
CA GLN A 65 7.70 8.22 4.93
C GLN A 65 6.58 7.40 4.28
N GLY A 66 6.45 6.11 4.62
CA GLY A 66 5.42 5.23 4.07
C GLY A 66 5.69 4.70 2.65
N LEU A 67 6.89 4.93 2.11
CA LEU A 67 7.38 4.29 0.88
C LEU A 67 8.82 3.79 1.03
N LEU A 68 9.83 4.68 1.00
CA LEU A 68 11.26 4.32 1.04
C LEU A 68 11.95 4.61 2.38
N GLN A 69 11.21 5.03 3.42
CA GLN A 69 11.73 5.05 4.77
C GLN A 69 11.65 3.66 5.40
N SER A 70 12.75 3.20 6.02
CA SER A 70 12.76 1.95 6.81
C SER A 70 11.88 2.09 8.05
N PRO A 71 10.84 1.26 8.22
CA PRO A 71 9.97 1.36 9.39
C PRO A 71 10.67 0.94 10.69
N ALA A 72 10.63 1.79 11.71
CA ALA A 72 11.14 1.50 13.05
C ALA A 72 10.01 1.11 14.01
N THR A 73 10.27 0.18 14.94
CA THR A 73 9.31 -0.24 15.99
C THR A 73 9.07 0.84 17.03
N GLN A 74 10.08 1.70 17.24
CA GLN A 74 10.03 2.82 18.16
C GLN A 74 9.93 4.13 17.39
N GLY A 75 9.21 5.09 17.98
CA GLY A 75 9.08 6.44 17.45
C GLY A 75 7.64 6.88 17.27
N HIS A 76 7.47 8.14 16.90
CA HIS A 76 6.18 8.82 16.85
C HIS A 76 5.55 8.84 15.46
N GLN A 77 6.25 8.36 14.43
CA GLN A 77 5.78 8.42 13.05
C GLN A 77 4.81 7.29 12.67
N GLY A 78 4.66 6.25 13.50
CA GLY A 78 3.65 5.20 13.31
C GLY A 78 3.84 4.36 12.04
N GLY A 79 5.09 4.18 11.58
CA GLY A 79 5.40 3.47 10.34
C GLY A 79 5.38 1.95 10.45
N TYR A 80 5.62 1.37 11.63
CA TYR A 80 5.69 -0.09 11.80
C TYR A 80 4.31 -0.74 11.64
N GLY A 81 4.18 -1.66 10.69
CA GLY A 81 2.90 -2.25 10.27
C GLY A 81 2.15 -1.46 9.20
N ALA A 82 2.72 -0.35 8.70
CA ALA A 82 2.29 0.32 7.49
C ALA A 82 3.11 -0.13 6.27
N LEU A 83 2.63 0.16 5.06
CA LEU A 83 3.37 -0.07 3.82
C LEU A 83 4.78 0.54 3.93
N GLY A 84 5.78 -0.24 3.53
CA GLY A 84 7.17 0.12 3.70
C GLY A 84 8.12 -1.03 3.36
N LEU A 85 9.41 -0.75 3.38
CA LEU A 85 10.49 -1.69 3.12
C LEU A 85 11.55 -1.56 4.22
N ASN A 86 11.99 -2.68 4.80
CA ASN A 86 13.11 -2.65 5.73
C ASN A 86 14.43 -2.68 4.95
N MET A 87 15.18 -1.58 5.00
CA MET A 87 16.49 -1.44 4.37
C MET A 87 17.63 -1.31 5.39
N ALA A 88 17.33 -1.30 6.69
CA ALA A 88 18.29 -0.90 7.72
C ALA A 88 18.48 -1.92 8.84
N PHE A 89 17.50 -2.77 9.13
CA PHE A 89 17.48 -3.55 10.37
C PHE A 89 17.61 -5.04 10.10
N GLU A 90 18.51 -5.71 10.83
CA GLU A 90 18.46 -7.16 10.96
C GLU A 90 17.56 -7.53 12.14
N ARG A 91 16.66 -8.47 11.91
CA ARG A 91 15.65 -8.93 12.87
C ARG A 91 15.53 -10.44 12.79
N GLU A 92 15.11 -11.07 13.87
CA GLU A 92 14.87 -12.50 13.87
C GLU A 92 13.61 -12.85 13.09
N ASN A 93 13.63 -13.99 12.39
CA ASN A 93 12.44 -14.53 11.73
C ASN A 93 11.54 -15.30 12.73
N ASP A 94 11.06 -14.58 13.74
CA ASP A 94 10.35 -15.10 14.91
C ASP A 94 8.81 -15.16 14.73
N GLY A 95 8.30 -14.71 13.58
CA GLY A 95 6.87 -14.63 13.32
C GLY A 95 6.21 -13.35 13.86
N ASN A 96 6.99 -12.37 14.33
CA ASN A 96 6.49 -11.06 14.77
C ASN A 96 6.82 -9.92 13.80
N GLN A 97 7.49 -10.20 12.69
CA GLN A 97 7.97 -9.20 11.74
C GLN A 97 6.91 -8.79 10.72
N TRP A 98 7.01 -7.56 10.22
CA TRP A 98 6.13 -7.02 9.16
C TRP A 98 6.80 -6.92 7.78
N TYR A 99 8.13 -6.93 7.75
CA TYR A 99 8.95 -6.68 6.56
C TYR A 99 10.02 -7.76 6.45
N ASN A 100 10.80 -7.75 5.36
CA ASN A 100 12.01 -8.57 5.26
C ASN A 100 12.86 -8.45 6.53
N THR A 101 13.26 -9.60 7.08
CA THR A 101 13.96 -9.66 8.36
C THR A 101 15.41 -9.21 8.25
N ASN A 102 16.04 -9.35 7.08
CA ASN A 102 17.41 -8.92 6.86
C ASN A 102 17.56 -8.29 5.45
N PRO A 103 17.90 -7.00 5.33
CA PRO A 103 18.10 -6.33 4.04
C PRO A 103 19.29 -6.89 3.26
N ASN A 104 20.29 -7.51 3.90
CA ASN A 104 21.41 -8.15 3.23
C ASN A 104 20.99 -9.36 2.37
N LYS A 105 19.78 -9.90 2.57
CA LYS A 105 19.19 -10.92 1.69
C LYS A 105 18.63 -10.34 0.38
N LEU A 106 18.40 -9.02 0.31
CA LEU A 106 17.94 -8.32 -0.88
C LEU A 106 19.13 -7.88 -1.75
N ASN A 107 19.99 -8.85 -2.09
CA ASN A 107 21.31 -8.62 -2.69
C ASN A 107 21.33 -8.57 -4.23
N SER A 108 20.17 -8.66 -4.88
CA SER A 108 20.03 -8.54 -6.33
C SER A 108 18.67 -7.96 -6.72
N ARG A 109 18.52 -7.57 -7.98
CA ARG A 109 17.24 -7.11 -8.55
C ARG A 109 16.17 -8.20 -8.42
N GLU A 110 16.52 -9.44 -8.72
CA GLU A 110 15.62 -10.59 -8.63
C GLU A 110 15.20 -10.87 -7.18
N ALA A 111 16.12 -10.68 -6.22
CA ALA A 111 15.84 -10.90 -4.80
C ALA A 111 14.80 -9.89 -4.27
N ILE A 112 14.99 -8.59 -4.57
CA ILE A 112 14.04 -7.56 -4.14
C ILE A 112 12.69 -7.66 -4.87
N ASP A 113 12.70 -8.01 -6.17
CA ASP A 113 11.46 -8.19 -6.92
C ASP A 113 10.69 -9.42 -6.42
N ARG A 114 11.38 -10.52 -6.08
CA ARG A 114 10.74 -11.69 -5.46
C ARG A 114 10.12 -11.34 -4.11
N TYR A 115 10.86 -10.64 -3.26
CA TYR A 115 10.34 -10.18 -1.96
C TYR A 115 9.10 -9.31 -2.16
N MET A 116 9.17 -8.30 -3.02
CA MET A 116 8.04 -7.39 -3.28
C MET A 116 6.84 -8.10 -3.89
N LYS A 117 7.09 -9.12 -4.70
CA LYS A 117 6.03 -9.98 -5.22
C LYS A 117 5.33 -10.73 -4.09
N GLY A 118 6.06 -11.47 -3.26
CA GLY A 118 5.43 -12.21 -2.14
C GLY A 118 4.76 -11.29 -1.12
N TYR A 119 5.36 -10.13 -0.84
CA TYR A 119 4.78 -9.08 0.00
C TYR A 119 3.40 -8.63 -0.52
N ASN A 120 3.31 -8.28 -1.81
CA ASN A 120 2.05 -7.81 -2.39
C ASN A 120 1.05 -8.92 -2.69
N ASP A 121 1.49 -10.10 -3.15
CA ASP A 121 0.63 -11.28 -3.34
C ASP A 121 -0.10 -11.61 -2.03
N THR A 122 0.62 -11.54 -0.90
CA THR A 122 0.03 -11.77 0.44
C THR A 122 -1.00 -10.70 0.80
N LEU A 123 -0.72 -9.42 0.56
CA LEU A 123 -1.68 -8.37 0.86
C LEU A 123 -2.93 -8.47 -0.03
N MET A 124 -2.78 -8.79 -1.31
CA MET A 124 -3.90 -9.03 -2.23
C MET A 124 -4.74 -10.24 -1.80
N LEU A 125 -4.11 -11.32 -1.34
CA LEU A 125 -4.81 -12.50 -0.80
C LEU A 125 -5.66 -12.12 0.41
N LEU A 126 -5.07 -11.40 1.35
CA LEU A 126 -5.73 -11.01 2.60
C LEU A 126 -6.85 -9.99 2.40
N ASP A 127 -6.66 -9.03 1.50
CA ASP A 127 -7.70 -8.06 1.11
C ASP A 127 -8.87 -8.78 0.42
N SER A 128 -8.61 -9.76 -0.47
CA SER A 128 -9.66 -10.57 -1.11
C SER A 128 -10.47 -11.38 -0.09
N LEU A 129 -9.78 -12.09 0.82
CA LEU A 129 -10.41 -12.92 1.84
C LEU A 129 -11.33 -12.11 2.75
N GLU A 130 -10.87 -10.92 3.16
CA GLU A 130 -11.68 -10.01 3.97
C GLU A 130 -12.90 -9.49 3.20
N GLY A 131 -12.69 -8.96 1.98
CA GLY A 131 -13.77 -8.43 1.16
C GLY A 131 -14.85 -9.48 0.93
N GLU A 132 -14.47 -10.70 0.53
CA GLU A 132 -15.41 -11.81 0.36
C GLU A 132 -16.11 -12.22 1.66
N ALA A 133 -15.38 -12.26 2.78
CA ALA A 133 -15.96 -12.62 4.07
C ALA A 133 -17.03 -11.61 4.53
N VAL A 134 -16.77 -10.30 4.37
CA VAL A 134 -17.71 -9.21 4.69
C VAL A 134 -18.94 -9.28 3.79
N LEU A 135 -18.73 -9.32 2.47
CA LEU A 135 -19.84 -9.31 1.51
C LEU A 135 -20.72 -10.56 1.63
N SER A 136 -20.13 -11.72 1.97
CA SER A 136 -20.88 -12.96 2.18
C SER A 136 -21.84 -12.95 3.37
N GLN A 137 -21.72 -11.97 4.27
CA GLN A 137 -22.71 -11.79 5.35
C GLN A 137 -24.06 -11.28 4.81
N GLY A 138 -24.09 -10.74 3.59
CA GLY A 138 -25.32 -10.21 2.98
C GLY A 138 -25.97 -9.08 3.79
N ASN A 139 -25.17 -8.32 4.54
CA ASN A 139 -25.65 -7.32 5.48
C ASN A 139 -25.21 -5.91 5.05
N GLN A 140 -26.17 -5.11 4.57
CA GLN A 140 -25.90 -3.76 4.08
C GLN A 140 -25.44 -2.80 5.18
N ASP A 141 -25.95 -2.94 6.41
CA ASP A 141 -25.48 -2.15 7.55
C ASP A 141 -24.03 -2.45 7.89
N LEU A 142 -23.65 -3.73 7.82
CA LEU A 142 -22.26 -4.14 7.98
C LEU A 142 -21.39 -3.51 6.90
N ASN A 143 -21.76 -3.67 5.61
CA ASN A 143 -21.01 -3.12 4.49
C ASN A 143 -20.79 -1.60 4.64
N ASN A 144 -21.85 -0.88 5.02
CA ASN A 144 -21.82 0.58 5.21
C ASN A 144 -20.97 1.03 6.40
N ALA A 145 -20.82 0.19 7.43
CA ALA A 145 -19.93 0.45 8.56
C ALA A 145 -18.48 0.02 8.28
N TRP A 146 -18.30 -1.02 7.46
CA TRP A 146 -17.02 -1.67 7.17
C TRP A 146 -16.20 -0.96 6.10
N PHE A 147 -16.86 -0.29 5.15
CA PHE A 147 -16.19 0.38 4.04
C PHE A 147 -16.39 1.89 4.06
N LYS A 148 -15.44 2.59 3.42
CA LYS A 148 -15.48 4.02 3.17
C LYS A 148 -14.91 4.32 1.78
N LYS A 149 -15.04 5.56 1.34
CA LYS A 149 -14.68 5.99 -0.01
C LYS A 149 -13.29 6.60 -0.05
N VAL A 150 -12.50 6.21 -1.05
CA VAL A 150 -11.38 7.01 -1.56
C VAL A 150 -11.88 7.75 -2.80
N ASP A 151 -12.17 9.03 -2.64
CA ASP A 151 -12.72 9.86 -3.72
C ASP A 151 -11.62 10.70 -4.38
N LYS A 152 -11.96 11.30 -5.52
CA LYS A 152 -11.07 12.18 -6.29
C LYS A 152 -11.40 13.63 -6.02
N GLN A 153 -10.41 14.40 -5.59
CA GLN A 153 -10.50 15.85 -5.55
C GLN A 153 -9.49 16.47 -6.54
N LEU A 154 -9.96 17.07 -7.63
CA LEU A 154 -9.09 17.66 -8.66
C LEU A 154 -8.27 18.84 -8.12
N ARG A 155 -7.04 19.00 -8.62
CA ARG A 155 -6.13 20.10 -8.30
C ARG A 155 -6.37 21.27 -9.26
N GLY A 156 -7.30 22.14 -8.88
CA GLY A 156 -7.69 23.28 -9.72
C GLY A 156 -8.21 22.82 -11.08
N ASN A 157 -7.71 23.41 -12.17
CA ASN A 157 -8.10 23.08 -13.54
C ASN A 157 -7.23 21.98 -14.18
N SER A 158 -6.37 21.29 -13.42
CA SER A 158 -5.53 20.21 -13.93
C SER A 158 -6.21 18.84 -13.80
N LYS A 159 -5.65 17.84 -14.49
CA LYS A 159 -6.03 16.43 -14.35
C LYS A 159 -5.42 15.73 -13.13
N ASN A 160 -4.52 16.40 -12.41
CA ASN A 160 -3.99 15.91 -11.15
C ASN A 160 -5.07 15.92 -10.08
N GLN A 161 -4.99 14.99 -9.14
CA GLN A 161 -5.97 14.85 -8.07
C GLN A 161 -5.31 14.66 -6.70
N TYR A 162 -6.06 14.91 -5.64
CA TYR A 162 -5.79 14.45 -4.28
C TYR A 162 -6.69 13.27 -3.94
N ASP A 163 -6.29 12.47 -2.96
CA ASP A 163 -7.20 11.49 -2.37
C ASP A 163 -8.11 12.20 -1.37
N GLN A 164 -9.41 12.08 -1.53
CA GLN A 164 -10.39 12.52 -0.55
C GLN A 164 -11.00 11.31 0.13
N VAL A 165 -10.42 10.91 1.27
CA VAL A 165 -10.93 9.80 2.08
C VAL A 165 -12.09 10.30 2.93
N ARG A 166 -13.26 9.71 2.74
CA ARG A 166 -14.50 10.15 3.40
C ARG A 166 -15.43 8.99 3.67
N SER A 167 -16.37 9.20 4.58
CA SER A 167 -17.50 8.30 4.76
C SER A 167 -18.31 8.16 3.46
N LEU A 168 -19.00 7.04 3.31
CA LEU A 168 -19.93 6.81 2.20
C LEU A 168 -21.07 7.83 2.23
N SER A 169 -21.43 8.34 1.05
CA SER A 169 -22.67 9.09 0.81
C SER A 169 -23.88 8.14 0.78
N ASP A 170 -25.09 8.70 0.80
CA ASP A 170 -26.31 7.88 0.82
C ASP A 170 -26.51 7.06 -0.46
N SER A 171 -26.08 7.58 -1.62
CA SER A 171 -26.10 6.81 -2.87
C SER A 171 -25.09 5.65 -2.84
N GLU A 172 -23.89 5.88 -2.32
CA GLU A 172 -22.86 4.84 -2.17
C GLU A 172 -23.28 3.76 -1.16
N LYS A 173 -23.97 4.14 -0.09
CA LYS A 173 -24.56 3.20 0.89
C LYS A 173 -25.67 2.32 0.29
N ALA A 174 -26.35 2.81 -0.75
CA ALA A 174 -27.42 2.10 -1.42
C ALA A 174 -26.91 1.07 -2.46
N ILE A 175 -25.60 1.07 -2.75
CA ILE A 175 -25.00 0.11 -3.70
C ILE A 175 -25.10 -1.29 -3.12
N ASN A 176 -25.65 -2.22 -3.91
CA ASN A 176 -25.66 -3.63 -3.57
C ASN A 176 -24.32 -4.27 -3.92
N LEU A 177 -23.42 -4.33 -2.94
CA LEU A 177 -22.10 -4.93 -3.08
C LEU A 177 -22.18 -6.46 -3.01
N THR A 178 -21.70 -7.15 -4.05
CA THR A 178 -21.77 -8.61 -4.17
C THR A 178 -20.41 -9.27 -4.39
N SER A 179 -19.40 -8.49 -4.79
CA SER A 179 -18.06 -8.97 -5.12
C SER A 179 -16.96 -7.99 -4.72
N VAL A 180 -15.72 -8.47 -4.67
CA VAL A 180 -14.54 -7.61 -4.49
C VAL A 180 -14.42 -6.62 -5.65
N ASP A 181 -14.81 -7.01 -6.88
CA ASP A 181 -14.82 -6.12 -8.04
C ASP A 181 -15.72 -4.91 -7.82
N ASP A 182 -16.86 -5.07 -7.14
CA ASP A 182 -17.74 -3.94 -6.76
C ASP A 182 -17.01 -2.97 -5.82
N LEU A 183 -16.16 -3.47 -4.91
CA LEU A 183 -15.35 -2.62 -4.03
C LEU A 183 -14.26 -1.87 -4.82
N VAL A 184 -13.68 -2.51 -5.85
CA VAL A 184 -12.69 -1.91 -6.74
C VAL A 184 -13.35 -0.79 -7.57
N ASP A 185 -14.46 -1.08 -8.25
CA ASP A 185 -15.18 -0.15 -9.11
C ASP A 185 -15.64 1.09 -8.36
N ASN A 186 -16.03 0.91 -7.09
CA ASN A 186 -16.51 2.00 -6.27
C ASN A 186 -15.39 2.72 -5.50
N ASN A 187 -14.12 2.39 -5.71
CA ASN A 187 -12.99 2.96 -4.99
C ASN A 187 -13.17 2.92 -3.46
N PHE A 188 -13.63 1.78 -2.96
CA PHE A 188 -13.82 1.57 -1.55
C PHE A 188 -12.53 1.10 -0.88
N MET A 189 -12.42 1.42 0.40
CA MET A 189 -11.41 0.91 1.30
C MET A 189 -12.06 0.50 2.62
N THR A 190 -11.41 -0.36 3.40
CA THR A 190 -11.89 -0.67 4.75
C THR A 190 -11.92 0.59 5.60
N ASN A 191 -12.92 0.73 6.46
CA ASN A 191 -13.15 1.87 7.34
C ASN A 191 -12.23 1.82 8.58
N ARG A 192 -10.93 1.75 8.31
CA ARG A 192 -9.82 1.89 9.24
C ARG A 192 -8.72 2.72 8.57
N GLY A 193 -7.64 3.02 9.30
CA GLY A 193 -6.61 3.97 8.89
C GLY A 193 -6.15 3.81 7.43
N PRO A 194 -5.78 4.88 6.70
CA PRO A 194 -5.70 6.28 7.14
C PRO A 194 -7.05 6.89 7.53
N GLY A 195 -7.08 8.00 8.26
CA GLY A 195 -8.32 8.67 8.66
C GLY A 195 -9.12 9.28 7.49
N ASN A 196 -10.27 9.87 7.77
CA ASN A 196 -10.96 10.70 6.77
C ASN A 196 -10.20 12.03 6.63
N GLY A 197 -10.01 12.50 5.41
CA GLY A 197 -9.22 13.69 5.10
C GLY A 197 -8.83 13.78 3.63
N VAL A 198 -8.12 14.85 3.30
CA VAL A 198 -7.54 15.06 1.96
C VAL A 198 -6.05 14.79 2.04
N TYR A 199 -5.54 13.87 1.22
CA TYR A 199 -4.13 13.48 1.19
C TYR A 199 -3.46 13.98 -0.07
N LYS A 200 -2.57 14.96 0.12
CA LYS A 200 -1.87 15.69 -0.92
C LYS A 200 -0.42 15.21 -0.98
N PRO A 201 0.09 14.81 -2.15
CA PRO A 201 1.48 14.33 -2.30
C PRO A 201 2.49 15.46 -2.46
N ASP A 202 2.04 16.70 -2.53
CA ASP A 202 2.82 17.91 -2.78
C ASP A 202 2.87 18.85 -1.57
N ASP A 203 2.53 18.34 -0.37
CA ASP A 203 2.62 19.08 0.87
C ASP A 203 3.60 18.43 1.87
N PHE A 204 3.91 19.16 2.95
CA PHE A 204 4.73 18.65 4.06
C PHE A 204 3.85 18.27 5.26
N SER A 205 2.64 17.74 5.02
CA SER A 205 1.74 17.33 6.08
C SER A 205 1.04 16.00 5.78
N SER A 206 0.08 16.00 4.88
CA SER A 206 -0.69 14.82 4.50
C SER A 206 0.08 13.89 3.56
N ALA A 207 1.16 14.38 2.91
CA ALA A 207 2.10 13.54 2.17
C ALA A 207 2.77 12.47 3.06
N TYR A 208 2.93 12.72 4.36
CA TYR A 208 3.49 11.77 5.34
C TYR A 208 2.53 10.61 5.70
N VAL A 209 1.36 10.50 5.05
CA VAL A 209 0.37 9.46 5.35
C VAL A 209 0.99 8.06 5.31
N ASN A 210 0.83 7.31 6.39
CA ASN A 210 1.15 5.90 6.45
C ASN A 210 -0.11 5.08 6.14
N VAL A 211 0.01 4.12 5.22
CA VAL A 211 -1.07 3.21 4.86
C VAL A 211 -0.88 1.90 5.64
N PRO A 212 -1.71 1.58 6.65
CA PRO A 212 -1.59 0.33 7.39
C PRO A 212 -1.72 -0.88 6.47
N MET A 213 -0.85 -1.88 6.60
CA MET A 213 -0.90 -3.07 5.72
C MET A 213 -2.21 -3.85 5.85
N MET A 214 -2.85 -3.77 7.02
CA MET A 214 -4.10 -4.49 7.29
C MET A 214 -5.33 -3.71 6.82
N SER A 215 -5.17 -2.49 6.30
CA SER A 215 -6.25 -1.72 5.69
C SER A 215 -6.32 -1.99 4.19
N ALA A 216 -7.40 -2.61 3.73
CA ALA A 216 -7.59 -2.89 2.32
C ALA A 216 -7.98 -1.61 1.56
N ILE A 217 -7.26 -1.30 0.47
CA ILE A 217 -7.63 -0.25 -0.49
C ILE A 217 -7.93 -0.95 -1.83
N TYR A 218 -9.20 -1.21 -2.09
CA TYR A 218 -9.63 -2.03 -3.22
C TYR A 218 -9.51 -1.28 -4.54
N GLY A 219 -9.96 -0.03 -4.63
CA GLY A 219 -9.90 0.74 -5.87
C GLY A 219 -8.52 1.28 -6.21
N GLY A 220 -8.23 1.39 -7.51
CA GLY A 220 -6.99 2.00 -8.01
C GLY A 220 -6.98 3.52 -7.90
N ASN A 221 -8.17 4.14 -7.88
CA ASN A 221 -8.41 5.56 -7.95
C ASN A 221 -7.73 6.23 -9.16
N THR A 222 -7.72 5.56 -10.32
CA THR A 222 -6.93 5.95 -11.52
C THR A 222 -7.04 7.44 -11.82
N SER A 223 -5.92 8.16 -11.83
CA SER A 223 -5.86 9.57 -12.21
C SER A 223 -5.52 9.75 -13.69
N GLU A 224 -6.14 10.72 -14.36
CA GLU A 224 -5.69 11.20 -15.67
C GLU A 224 -4.41 12.09 -15.57
N GLY A 225 -3.99 12.41 -14.35
CA GLY A 225 -2.71 13.05 -14.04
C GLY A 225 -2.02 12.35 -12.86
N SER A 226 -1.51 13.12 -11.90
CA SER A 226 -0.93 12.55 -10.68
C SER A 226 -1.99 12.21 -9.61
N PRO A 227 -1.89 11.04 -8.96
CA PRO A 227 -2.80 10.63 -7.89
C PRO A 227 -2.52 11.40 -6.58
N GLY A 228 -3.34 11.19 -5.54
CA GLY A 228 -3.06 11.67 -4.19
C GLY A 228 -1.98 10.86 -3.47
N ALA A 229 -1.53 11.31 -2.30
CA ALA A 229 -0.41 10.70 -1.57
C ALA A 229 -0.66 9.25 -1.15
N MET A 230 -1.89 8.91 -0.75
CA MET A 230 -2.23 7.58 -0.28
C MET A 230 -2.31 6.60 -1.45
N SER A 231 -3.01 6.98 -2.52
CA SER A 231 -3.10 6.15 -3.73
C SER A 231 -1.75 6.02 -4.42
N PHE A 232 -0.93 7.08 -4.45
CA PHE A 232 0.43 7.03 -4.95
C PHE A 232 1.23 5.91 -4.28
N LYS A 233 1.34 5.92 -2.95
CA LYS A 233 2.11 4.90 -2.20
C LYS A 233 1.54 3.51 -2.39
N HIS A 234 0.22 3.36 -2.23
CA HIS A 234 -0.44 2.07 -2.35
C HIS A 234 -0.21 1.44 -3.74
N ASN A 235 -0.45 2.19 -4.80
CA ASN A 235 -0.32 1.70 -6.17
C ASN A 235 1.14 1.47 -6.57
N THR A 236 2.08 2.29 -6.08
CA THR A 236 3.53 2.05 -6.25
C THR A 236 3.92 0.68 -5.72
N PHE A 237 3.49 0.31 -4.50
CA PHE A 237 3.77 -1.02 -3.95
C PHE A 237 3.13 -2.14 -4.77
N ARG A 238 1.85 -2.00 -5.16
CA ARG A 238 1.16 -3.04 -5.94
C ARG A 238 1.81 -3.27 -7.31
N LEU A 239 2.19 -2.20 -8.00
CA LEU A 239 2.85 -2.29 -9.30
C LEU A 239 4.30 -2.77 -9.18
N TRP A 240 5.03 -2.37 -8.13
CA TRP A 240 6.34 -2.94 -7.84
C TRP A 240 6.24 -4.45 -7.59
N GLY A 241 5.31 -4.90 -6.76
CA GLY A 241 5.14 -6.32 -6.49
C GLY A 241 4.76 -7.13 -7.73
N TYR A 242 3.95 -6.56 -8.63
CA TYR A 242 3.47 -7.29 -9.81
C TYR A 242 4.47 -7.26 -10.98
N TYR A 243 5.07 -6.11 -11.26
CA TYR A 243 5.92 -5.88 -12.45
C TYR A 243 7.41 -5.71 -12.13
N GLY A 244 7.81 -5.84 -10.85
CA GLY A 244 9.19 -5.65 -10.41
C GLY A 244 9.61 -4.18 -10.36
N TYR A 245 10.86 -3.94 -10.01
CA TYR A 245 11.37 -2.59 -9.78
C TYR A 245 11.46 -1.76 -11.07
N GLU A 246 12.02 -2.32 -12.14
CA GLU A 246 12.31 -1.51 -13.34
C GLU A 246 11.07 -1.18 -14.16
N LYS A 247 10.14 -2.13 -14.28
CA LYS A 247 8.90 -1.93 -15.03
C LYS A 247 7.80 -1.35 -14.13
N GLY A 248 7.63 -1.90 -12.93
CA GLY A 248 6.62 -1.47 -11.96
C GLY A 248 6.99 -0.20 -11.20
N PHE A 249 7.98 -0.29 -10.31
CA PHE A 249 8.35 0.84 -9.43
C PHE A 249 8.80 2.07 -10.22
N LEU A 250 9.84 1.95 -11.06
CA LEU A 250 10.33 3.08 -11.86
C LEU A 250 9.27 3.56 -12.85
N GLY A 251 8.54 2.64 -13.47
CA GLY A 251 7.49 3.00 -14.42
C GLY A 251 6.37 3.85 -13.82
N TYR A 252 6.00 3.60 -12.56
CA TYR A 252 4.88 4.27 -11.91
C TYR A 252 5.28 5.43 -10.99
N ALA A 253 6.39 5.30 -10.27
CA ALA A 253 6.80 6.26 -9.25
C ALA A 253 7.68 7.41 -9.80
N THR A 254 8.08 7.39 -11.07
CA THR A 254 9.03 8.37 -11.64
C THR A 254 8.49 9.00 -12.93
N ASN A 255 9.21 9.98 -13.50
CA ASN A 255 8.85 10.52 -14.82
C ASN A 255 9.33 9.66 -16.00
N LYS A 256 9.61 8.37 -15.81
CA LYS A 256 10.09 7.46 -16.87
C LYS A 256 9.34 7.59 -18.19
N TYR A 257 8.01 7.72 -18.14
CA TYR A 257 7.15 7.83 -19.32
C TYR A 257 6.67 9.25 -19.64
N LYS A 258 7.18 10.29 -18.97
CA LYS A 258 6.70 11.68 -19.13
C LYS A 258 6.89 12.21 -20.54
N GLN A 259 8.05 11.96 -21.15
CA GLN A 259 8.32 12.43 -22.51
C GLN A 259 7.45 11.69 -23.54
N GLU A 260 7.21 10.40 -23.34
CA GLU A 260 6.31 9.63 -24.18
C GLU A 260 4.85 10.11 -24.06
N ALA A 261 4.39 10.44 -22.86
CA ALA A 261 3.06 11.00 -22.64
C ALA A 261 2.89 12.33 -23.39
N LYS A 262 3.89 13.22 -23.31
CA LYS A 262 3.91 14.48 -24.06
C LYS A 262 3.91 14.26 -25.57
N ALA A 263 4.70 13.30 -26.07
CA ALA A 263 4.71 12.94 -27.49
C ALA A 263 3.36 12.38 -27.96
N ALA A 264 2.61 11.73 -27.06
CA ALA A 264 1.23 11.29 -27.28
C ALA A 264 0.18 12.40 -27.02
N SER A 265 0.61 13.67 -26.97
CA SER A 265 -0.25 14.84 -26.75
C SER A 265 -1.07 14.79 -25.44
N LYS A 266 -0.50 14.19 -24.39
CA LYS A 266 -1.05 14.25 -23.03
C LYS A 266 -0.45 15.45 -22.29
N ASP A 267 -1.31 16.24 -21.65
CA ASP A 267 -0.90 17.39 -20.83
C ASP A 267 -0.30 16.98 -19.48
N THR A 268 -0.60 15.77 -19.02
CA THR A 268 -0.16 15.19 -17.75
C THR A 268 0.22 13.72 -17.91
N LEU A 269 1.09 13.24 -17.03
CA LEU A 269 1.46 11.84 -16.87
C LEU A 269 0.45 11.13 -15.95
N GLY A 270 -0.65 10.69 -16.58
CA GLY A 270 -1.74 9.94 -15.95
C GLY A 270 -1.40 8.50 -15.60
N ASP A 271 -2.10 7.96 -14.60
CA ASP A 271 -2.09 6.54 -14.26
C ASP A 271 -2.56 5.68 -15.42
N ASP A 272 -3.53 6.15 -16.21
CA ASP A 272 -4.08 5.50 -17.40
C ASP A 272 -3.01 5.26 -18.48
N PHE A 273 -2.17 6.26 -18.73
CA PHE A 273 -1.04 6.15 -19.65
C PHE A 273 0.02 5.21 -19.11
N ILE A 274 0.39 5.37 -17.82
CA ILE A 274 1.43 4.55 -17.19
C ILE A 274 1.02 3.08 -17.16
N ILE A 275 -0.19 2.75 -16.72
CA ILE A 275 -0.62 1.34 -16.59
C ILE A 275 -0.67 0.67 -17.96
N SER A 276 -1.12 1.38 -19.00
CA SER A 276 -1.07 0.89 -20.38
C SER A 276 0.37 0.59 -20.82
N LYS A 277 1.34 1.45 -20.47
CA LYS A 277 2.76 1.23 -20.78
C LYS A 277 3.37 0.05 -20.01
N ILE A 278 3.14 -0.01 -18.69
CA ILE A 278 3.70 -1.07 -17.83
C ILE A 278 3.09 -2.43 -18.17
N SER A 279 1.82 -2.48 -18.59
CA SER A 279 1.10 -3.71 -18.92
C SER A 279 1.13 -4.07 -20.41
N ASP A 280 1.91 -3.37 -21.23
CA ASP A 280 1.97 -3.55 -22.69
C ASP A 280 0.56 -3.52 -23.35
N GLY A 281 -0.31 -2.65 -22.86
CA GLY A 281 -1.67 -2.44 -23.34
C GLY A 281 -2.73 -3.39 -22.76
N GLN A 282 -2.37 -4.28 -21.84
CA GLN A 282 -3.33 -5.21 -21.22
C GLN A 282 -4.38 -4.50 -20.35
N PHE A 283 -3.98 -3.41 -19.68
CA PHE A 283 -4.86 -2.64 -18.80
C PHE A 283 -4.82 -1.14 -19.15
N ASN A 284 -5.98 -0.49 -19.09
CA ASN A 284 -6.10 0.96 -19.31
C ASN A 284 -6.41 1.73 -18.03
N LEU A 285 -6.90 1.04 -17.00
CA LEU A 285 -7.18 1.59 -15.68
C LEU A 285 -6.51 0.73 -14.60
N LEU A 286 -6.12 1.34 -13.49
CA LEU A 286 -5.62 0.62 -12.32
C LEU A 286 -6.71 -0.26 -11.70
N GLU A 287 -7.98 0.09 -11.85
CA GLU A 287 -9.11 -0.77 -11.45
C GLU A 287 -9.10 -2.10 -12.20
N ASP A 288 -8.90 -2.09 -13.52
CA ASP A 288 -8.83 -3.32 -14.33
C ASP A 288 -7.65 -4.21 -13.88
N PHE A 289 -6.49 -3.59 -13.69
CA PHE A 289 -5.31 -4.25 -13.15
C PHE A 289 -5.57 -4.87 -11.78
N LYS A 290 -6.22 -4.15 -10.87
CA LYS A 290 -6.49 -4.66 -9.52
C LYS A 290 -7.47 -5.83 -9.52
N LYS A 291 -8.53 -5.78 -10.32
CA LYS A 291 -9.45 -6.94 -10.48
C LYS A 291 -8.71 -8.16 -11.00
N ALA A 292 -7.89 -7.98 -12.03
CA ALA A 292 -7.08 -9.07 -12.57
C ALA A 292 -6.10 -9.65 -11.53
N TYR A 293 -5.46 -8.79 -10.73
CA TYR A 293 -4.53 -9.23 -9.70
C TYR A 293 -5.23 -9.95 -8.53
N PHE A 294 -6.39 -9.46 -8.06
CA PHE A 294 -7.20 -10.19 -7.07
C PHE A 294 -7.60 -11.57 -7.59
N LYS A 295 -8.08 -11.63 -8.84
CA LYS A 295 -8.44 -12.89 -9.49
C LYS A 295 -7.25 -13.84 -9.58
N GLU A 296 -6.09 -13.37 -10.04
CA GLU A 296 -4.88 -14.19 -10.17
C GLU A 296 -4.43 -14.78 -8.83
N VAL A 297 -4.44 -13.97 -7.76
CA VAL A 297 -4.06 -14.43 -6.42
C VAL A 297 -5.05 -15.45 -5.89
N LYS A 298 -6.36 -15.25 -6.10
CA LYS A 298 -7.38 -16.23 -5.75
C LYS A 298 -7.22 -17.53 -6.53
N ASP A 299 -7.02 -17.44 -7.84
CA ASP A 299 -6.80 -18.60 -8.70
C ASP A 299 -5.55 -19.38 -8.23
N LYS A 300 -4.42 -18.72 -7.99
CA LYS A 300 -3.19 -19.38 -7.51
C LYS A 300 -3.36 -20.02 -6.13
N SER A 301 -3.96 -19.31 -5.19
CA SER A 301 -4.21 -19.83 -3.84
C SER A 301 -5.21 -20.99 -3.79
N SER A 302 -6.06 -21.15 -4.81
CA SER A 302 -6.92 -22.33 -4.96
C SER A 302 -6.14 -23.61 -5.30
N HIS A 303 -4.95 -23.50 -5.89
CA HIS A 303 -4.07 -24.63 -6.20
C HIS A 303 -3.18 -25.03 -5.01
N GLY A 304 -3.04 -24.14 -4.03
CA GLY A 304 -2.35 -24.42 -2.78
C GLY A 304 -1.63 -23.20 -2.22
N LEU A 305 -1.52 -23.16 -0.89
CA LEU A 305 -0.75 -22.15 -0.17
C LEU A 305 0.37 -22.79 0.65
N THR A 306 1.42 -22.02 0.89
CA THR A 306 2.37 -22.27 1.98
C THR A 306 1.59 -22.54 3.26
N THR A 307 1.91 -23.67 3.89
CA THR A 307 1.17 -24.14 5.05
C THR A 307 1.50 -23.26 6.24
N VAL A 308 0.48 -22.73 6.92
CA VAL A 308 0.63 -21.92 8.13
C VAL A 308 -0.22 -22.49 9.27
N ALA A 309 0.27 -22.34 10.50
CA ALA A 309 -0.49 -22.65 11.70
C ALA A 309 -1.06 -21.37 12.31
N ILE A 310 -2.39 -21.27 12.38
CA ILE A 310 -3.13 -20.14 12.96
C ILE A 310 -3.97 -20.68 14.12
N ASP A 311 -3.69 -20.22 15.34
CA ASP A 311 -4.36 -20.67 16.58
C ASP A 311 -4.47 -22.21 16.69
N GLY A 312 -3.40 -22.92 16.35
CA GLY A 312 -3.34 -24.39 16.38
C GLY A 312 -4.01 -25.09 15.19
N THR A 313 -4.64 -24.34 14.28
CA THR A 313 -5.23 -24.88 13.05
C THR A 313 -4.24 -24.75 11.90
N THR A 314 -3.97 -25.86 11.21
CA THR A 314 -3.12 -25.88 10.01
C THR A 314 -3.94 -25.51 8.78
N ILE A 315 -3.54 -24.48 8.06
CA ILE A 315 -4.22 -23.99 6.86
C ILE A 315 -3.23 -23.99 5.68
N SER A 316 -3.71 -24.41 4.52
CA SER A 316 -2.92 -24.47 3.28
C SER A 316 -3.74 -24.21 2.01
N SER A 317 -4.95 -23.67 2.15
CA SER A 317 -5.86 -23.38 1.03
C SER A 317 -6.60 -22.07 1.23
N TYR A 318 -7.03 -21.46 0.12
CA TYR A 318 -7.87 -20.26 0.13
C TYR A 318 -9.15 -20.46 0.94
N ASP A 319 -9.89 -21.54 0.69
CA ASP A 319 -11.17 -21.82 1.38
C ASP A 319 -11.00 -22.01 2.88
N GLY A 320 -9.88 -22.61 3.31
CA GLY A 320 -9.54 -22.75 4.73
C GLY A 320 -9.35 -21.39 5.40
N LEU A 321 -8.64 -20.47 4.75
CA LEU A 321 -8.51 -19.10 5.24
C LEU A 321 -9.86 -18.36 5.20
N LEU A 322 -10.63 -18.50 4.12
CA LEU A 322 -11.92 -17.82 3.96
C LEU A 322 -12.91 -18.22 5.07
N ALA A 323 -12.93 -19.48 5.48
CA ALA A 323 -13.72 -19.94 6.61
C ALA A 323 -13.34 -19.22 7.92
N LEU A 324 -12.04 -19.05 8.19
CA LEU A 324 -11.57 -18.31 9.36
C LEU A 324 -11.95 -16.82 9.29
N PHE A 325 -11.80 -16.20 8.12
CA PHE A 325 -12.19 -14.80 7.91
C PHE A 325 -13.69 -14.60 8.08
N LYS A 326 -14.55 -15.48 7.53
CA LYS A 326 -16.00 -15.44 7.75
C LYS A 326 -16.36 -15.54 9.23
N ALA A 327 -15.69 -16.41 9.99
CA ALA A 327 -15.91 -16.52 11.43
C ALA A 327 -15.46 -15.27 12.20
N ALA A 328 -14.32 -14.67 11.82
CA ALA A 328 -13.83 -13.42 12.43
C ALA A 328 -14.76 -12.24 12.13
N VAL A 329 -15.18 -12.09 10.87
CA VAL A 329 -16.13 -11.08 10.43
C VAL A 329 -17.48 -11.23 11.11
N ALA A 330 -17.99 -12.45 11.29
CA ALA A 330 -19.25 -12.66 12.01
C ALA A 330 -19.18 -12.18 13.48
N LYS A 331 -18.04 -12.40 14.16
CA LYS A 331 -17.81 -11.89 15.53
C LYS A 331 -17.76 -10.36 15.55
N ASP A 332 -17.06 -9.77 14.59
CA ASP A 332 -16.97 -8.32 14.44
C ASP A 332 -18.36 -7.71 14.09
N ALA A 333 -19.13 -8.34 13.20
CA ALA A 333 -20.47 -7.90 12.81
C ALA A 333 -21.46 -7.88 13.98
N ALA A 334 -21.31 -8.77 14.97
CA ALA A 334 -22.10 -8.74 16.20
C ALA A 334 -21.85 -7.49 17.06
N THR A 335 -20.82 -6.69 16.76
CA THR A 335 -20.51 -5.44 17.45
C THR A 335 -21.08 -4.19 16.78
N ILE A 336 -21.86 -4.36 15.70
CA ILE A 336 -22.53 -3.23 15.03
C ILE A 336 -23.35 -2.44 16.04
N LYS A 337 -23.14 -1.13 16.06
CA LYS A 337 -23.91 -0.20 16.87
C LYS A 337 -24.21 1.08 16.12
N THR A 338 -25.29 1.73 16.51
CA THR A 338 -25.68 3.04 15.98
C THR A 338 -25.04 4.12 16.83
N GLU A 339 -24.21 4.95 16.20
CA GLU A 339 -23.56 6.12 16.76
C GLU A 339 -24.52 7.33 16.82
N ASN A 340 -24.06 8.37 17.50
CA ASN A 340 -24.73 9.68 17.49
C ASN A 340 -24.91 10.16 16.04
N LYS A 341 -26.10 10.68 15.72
CA LYS A 341 -26.55 11.07 14.37
C LYS A 341 -26.91 9.91 13.43
N GLY A 342 -27.09 8.69 13.93
CA GLY A 342 -27.67 7.58 13.17
C GLY A 342 -26.69 6.81 12.27
N ASN A 343 -25.41 7.19 12.25
CA ASN A 343 -24.37 6.43 11.55
C ASN A 343 -24.11 5.10 12.27
N LYS A 344 -23.75 4.04 11.54
CA LYS A 344 -23.35 2.76 12.14
C LYS A 344 -21.84 2.64 12.20
N SER A 345 -21.35 2.01 13.26
CA SER A 345 -19.95 1.62 13.42
C SER A 345 -19.85 0.13 13.78
N VAL A 346 -18.68 -0.45 13.53
CA VAL A 346 -18.40 -1.86 13.81
C VAL A 346 -16.94 -1.99 14.23
N SER A 347 -16.67 -2.86 15.20
CA SER A 347 -15.29 -3.27 15.50
C SER A 347 -14.77 -4.13 14.36
N THR A 348 -13.49 -3.99 13.99
CA THR A 348 -12.83 -4.89 13.02
C THR A 348 -11.70 -5.68 13.68
N SER A 349 -11.74 -5.78 15.01
CA SER A 349 -10.61 -6.25 15.81
C SER A 349 -10.30 -7.73 15.60
N HIS A 350 -11.30 -8.58 15.42
CA HIS A 350 -11.07 -10.01 15.18
C HIS A 350 -10.49 -10.24 13.79
N THR A 351 -11.07 -9.58 12.79
CA THR A 351 -10.62 -9.68 11.40
C THR A 351 -9.21 -9.12 11.23
N THR A 352 -8.91 -7.95 11.82
CA THR A 352 -7.59 -7.33 11.74
C THR A 352 -6.52 -8.20 12.41
N LYS A 353 -6.81 -8.78 13.58
CA LYS A 353 -5.88 -9.70 14.26
C LYS A 353 -5.61 -10.97 13.45
N LEU A 354 -6.65 -11.56 12.86
CA LEU A 354 -6.48 -12.73 11.99
C LEU A 354 -5.63 -12.38 10.76
N LYS A 355 -5.91 -11.23 10.13
CA LYS A 355 -5.17 -10.75 8.96
C LYS A 355 -3.67 -10.57 9.27
N GLU A 356 -3.37 -9.96 10.41
CA GLU A 356 -2.00 -9.79 10.90
C GLU A 356 -1.34 -11.15 11.16
N ALA A 357 -2.02 -12.07 11.85
CA ALA A 357 -1.47 -13.38 12.17
C ALA A 357 -1.14 -14.19 10.91
N VAL A 358 -2.03 -14.19 9.91
CA VAL A 358 -1.80 -14.87 8.63
C VAL A 358 -0.66 -14.23 7.86
N TYR A 359 -0.63 -12.89 7.76
CA TYR A 359 0.47 -12.17 7.09
C TYR A 359 1.84 -12.52 7.69
N LYS A 360 1.97 -12.40 9.02
CA LYS A 360 3.22 -12.64 9.73
C LYS A 360 3.67 -14.09 9.62
N LYS A 361 2.73 -15.04 9.65
CA LYS A 361 3.05 -16.45 9.45
C LYS A 361 3.49 -16.76 8.03
N LEU A 362 2.84 -16.21 7.02
CA LEU A 362 3.30 -16.38 5.63
C LEU A 362 4.69 -15.77 5.42
N LEU A 363 4.95 -14.59 5.97
CA LEU A 363 6.29 -13.98 5.95
C LEU A 363 7.32 -14.89 6.64
N GLN A 364 6.97 -15.50 7.77
CA GLN A 364 7.84 -16.40 8.51
C GLN A 364 8.18 -17.67 7.74
N GLU A 365 7.15 -18.41 7.32
CA GLU A 365 7.29 -19.71 6.67
C GLU A 365 7.95 -19.62 5.29
N THR A 366 7.93 -18.44 4.65
CA THR A 366 8.60 -18.18 3.38
C THR A 366 9.99 -17.55 3.52
N ASP A 367 10.52 -17.48 4.75
CA ASP A 367 11.77 -16.79 5.09
C ASP A 367 11.85 -15.41 4.44
N SER A 368 10.94 -14.51 4.81
CA SER A 368 10.80 -13.17 4.20
C SER A 368 10.52 -13.23 2.69
N PHE A 369 9.57 -14.05 2.26
CA PHE A 369 9.18 -14.17 0.85
C PHE A 369 10.34 -14.49 -0.11
N THR A 370 11.36 -15.20 0.38
CA THR A 370 12.41 -15.76 -0.49
C THR A 370 11.86 -16.92 -1.33
N SER A 371 10.75 -17.52 -0.89
CA SER A 371 9.89 -18.42 -1.65
C SER A 371 8.48 -17.84 -1.84
N SER A 372 7.73 -18.37 -2.80
CA SER A 372 6.33 -17.99 -3.01
C SER A 372 5.43 -18.42 -1.85
N ILE A 373 4.31 -17.71 -1.67
CA ILE A 373 3.21 -18.13 -0.78
C ILE A 373 2.27 -19.15 -1.45
N PHE A 374 2.38 -19.33 -2.78
CA PHE A 374 1.60 -20.30 -3.54
C PHE A 374 2.43 -21.57 -3.80
N LYS A 375 1.77 -22.71 -3.91
CA LYS A 375 2.40 -24.00 -4.20
C LYS A 375 2.27 -24.42 -5.65
#